data_AF-A0A1I1KM45-F1
#
_entry.id   AF-A0A1I1KM45-F1
#
_cell.length_a   1.000
_cell.length_b   1.000
_cell.length_c   1.000
_cell.angle_alpha   90.00
_cell.angle_beta   90.00
_cell.angle_gamma   90.00
#
_symmetry.space_group_name_H-M   'P 1'
#
loop_
_entity.id
_entity.type
_entity.pdbx_description
1 polymer ?
#
loop_
_entity_poly.entity_id
_entity_poly.type
_entity_poly.pdbx_seq_one_letter_code
_entity_poly.pdbx_strand_id
1 'polypeptide(L)'
;MMQPAIVRRPLPGWGTTYGPAGEGPFPAVMILHGSEGAWSGWSHRHAVMLAAHGFLAFPLGYSVGGNAWNAGQIIEVPLDRTIEALRALRHFAFSGPNLGLHGASRGAEHALLVTALMAQEGMEGLPECVAAHAPPDVICGGFDGRVFRDSGDPGWQAWDGAQRAWSWRGSSEGLLPTTPIGIERYDGPLFLSHGTADTLWSVNMTRRLEARLKQYGRTPEVVYLEGEGHILNDEAENDWHGRLLHFFARTLMA
;
A
#
# COMPACT_ATOMS: atom_id res chain seq x y z
N MET A 1 27.23 -24.89 -5.17
CA MET A 1 26.82 -23.52 -4.83
C MET A 1 25.42 -23.60 -4.22
N MET A 2 25.18 -22.91 -3.10
CA MET A 2 23.86 -22.84 -2.49
C MET A 2 22.99 -21.86 -3.29
N GLN A 3 21.79 -22.26 -3.71
CA GLN A 3 20.86 -21.36 -4.38
C GLN A 3 20.07 -20.55 -3.34
N PRO A 4 19.77 -19.27 -3.60
CA PRO A 4 18.95 -18.47 -2.70
C PRO A 4 17.50 -18.98 -2.72
N ALA A 5 16.88 -19.08 -1.54
CA ALA A 5 15.46 -19.46 -1.41
C ALA A 5 14.52 -18.39 -1.98
N ILE A 6 14.95 -17.13 -1.95
CA ILE A 6 14.24 -15.97 -2.51
C ILE A 6 15.06 -15.42 -3.67
N VAL A 7 14.43 -15.34 -4.83
CA VAL A 7 15.05 -14.84 -6.05
C VAL A 7 14.53 -13.44 -6.34
N ARG A 8 15.46 -12.52 -6.50
CA ARG A 8 15.20 -11.15 -6.94
C ARG A 8 15.10 -11.13 -8.47
N ARG A 9 13.97 -10.69 -9.02
CA ARG A 9 13.73 -10.66 -10.47
C ARG A 9 13.39 -9.24 -10.94
N PRO A 10 14.08 -8.67 -11.94
CA PRO A 10 13.69 -7.37 -12.49
C PRO A 10 12.32 -7.45 -13.18
N LEU A 11 11.41 -6.56 -12.82
CA LEU A 11 10.21 -6.28 -13.62
C LEU A 11 10.61 -5.19 -14.65
N PRO A 12 10.66 -5.50 -15.96
CA PRO A 12 11.22 -4.59 -16.96
C PRO A 12 10.58 -3.20 -16.91
N GLY A 13 11.39 -2.16 -16.72
CA GLY A 13 10.95 -0.75 -16.68
C GLY A 13 10.33 -0.29 -15.34
N TRP A 14 10.18 -1.17 -14.35
CA TRP A 14 9.47 -0.87 -13.10
C TRP A 14 10.33 -1.02 -11.85
N GLY A 15 11.30 -1.93 -11.85
CA GLY A 15 12.15 -2.18 -10.70
C GLY A 15 12.33 -3.66 -10.45
N THR A 16 12.20 -4.09 -9.20
CA THR A 16 12.49 -5.47 -8.81
C THR A 16 11.34 -6.09 -8.04
N THR A 17 11.10 -7.37 -8.29
CA THR A 17 10.26 -8.23 -7.48
C THR A 17 11.12 -9.19 -6.66
N TYR A 18 10.51 -9.79 -5.65
CA TYR A 18 11.04 -10.84 -4.81
C TYR A 18 10.06 -12.00 -4.88
N GLY A 19 10.53 -13.22 -5.10
CA GLY A 19 9.66 -14.39 -5.10
C GLY A 19 10.42 -15.66 -4.77
N PRO A 20 9.72 -16.78 -4.59
CA PRO A 20 10.36 -18.07 -4.36
C PRO A 20 11.33 -18.44 -5.49
N ALA A 21 12.25 -19.34 -5.19
CA ALA A 21 12.97 -20.08 -6.24
C ALA A 21 11.98 -20.87 -7.12
N GLY A 22 12.37 -21.12 -8.38
CA GLY A 22 11.54 -21.81 -9.38
C GLY A 22 10.92 -20.89 -10.43
N GLU A 23 10.17 -21.48 -11.34
CA GLU A 23 9.64 -20.80 -12.54
C GLU A 23 8.25 -20.17 -12.33
N GLY A 24 7.61 -20.41 -11.19
CA GLY A 24 6.24 -19.96 -10.94
C GLY A 24 5.21 -20.75 -11.78
N PRO A 25 4.07 -20.13 -12.17
CA PRO A 25 3.63 -18.80 -11.77
C PRO A 25 3.27 -18.75 -10.28
N PHE A 26 3.50 -17.60 -9.65
CA PHE A 26 3.20 -17.38 -8.22
C PHE A 26 2.07 -16.35 -8.06
N PRO A 27 1.18 -16.48 -7.06
CA PRO A 27 0.29 -15.37 -6.70
C PRO A 27 1.12 -14.12 -6.41
N ALA A 28 0.69 -12.98 -6.95
CA ALA A 28 1.47 -11.76 -6.88
C ALA A 28 0.90 -10.75 -5.88
N VAL A 29 1.76 -9.98 -5.23
CA VAL A 29 1.35 -8.87 -4.35
C VAL A 29 2.18 -7.63 -4.69
N MET A 30 1.52 -6.54 -5.09
CA MET A 30 2.16 -5.24 -5.19
C MET A 30 2.13 -4.54 -3.83
N ILE A 31 3.24 -3.95 -3.41
CA ILE A 31 3.40 -3.31 -2.11
C ILE A 31 3.72 -1.83 -2.30
N LEU A 32 2.93 -0.97 -1.65
CA LEU A 32 3.06 0.48 -1.67
C LEU A 32 3.65 0.94 -0.33
N HIS A 33 4.80 1.62 -0.39
CA HIS A 33 5.45 2.21 0.78
C HIS A 33 4.64 3.40 1.33
N GLY A 34 4.86 3.77 2.60
CA GLY A 34 4.32 4.99 3.20
C GLY A 34 5.14 6.23 2.84
N SER A 35 5.10 7.26 3.69
CA SER A 35 5.88 8.50 3.47
C SER A 35 7.39 8.30 3.59
N GLU A 36 7.85 7.18 4.13
CA GLU A 36 9.27 6.82 4.26
C GLU A 36 9.97 6.59 2.90
N GLY A 37 9.19 6.37 1.84
CA GLY A 37 9.72 6.20 0.48
C GLY A 37 10.25 4.79 0.19
N ALA A 38 10.47 4.52 -1.10
CA ALA A 38 10.83 3.20 -1.62
C ALA A 38 12.15 2.62 -1.05
N TRP A 39 13.10 3.49 -0.72
CA TRP A 39 14.46 3.08 -0.32
C TRP A 39 14.65 2.94 1.19
N SER A 40 13.63 3.18 1.99
CA SER A 40 13.65 2.96 3.44
C SER A 40 13.80 1.49 3.84
N GLY A 41 13.46 0.57 2.93
CA GLY A 41 13.54 -0.88 3.12
C GLY A 41 12.27 -1.54 3.67
N TRP A 42 11.28 -0.80 4.17
CA TRP A 42 10.06 -1.37 4.77
C TRP A 42 9.27 -2.22 3.76
N SER A 43 8.94 -1.65 2.60
CA SER A 43 8.22 -2.38 1.53
C SER A 43 9.03 -3.57 0.98
N HIS A 44 10.36 -3.44 0.91
CA HIS A 44 11.25 -4.53 0.51
C HIS A 44 11.30 -5.66 1.54
N ARG A 45 11.29 -5.33 2.84
CA ARG A 45 11.21 -6.32 3.92
C ARG A 45 9.90 -7.09 3.86
N HIS A 46 8.76 -6.41 3.69
CA HIS A 46 7.46 -7.07 3.47
C HIS A 46 7.49 -7.96 2.21
N ALA A 47 8.13 -7.50 1.14
CA ALA A 47 8.26 -8.29 -0.09
C ALA A 47 9.04 -9.59 0.12
N VAL A 48 10.14 -9.54 0.88
CA VAL A 48 10.95 -10.71 1.23
C VAL A 48 10.15 -11.67 2.11
N MET A 49 9.40 -11.17 3.09
CA MET A 49 8.57 -12.02 3.95
C MET A 49 7.44 -12.70 3.16
N LEU A 50 6.79 -11.99 2.24
CA LEU A 50 5.81 -12.57 1.32
C LEU A 50 6.46 -13.61 0.38
N ALA A 51 7.65 -13.33 -0.15
CA ALA A 51 8.39 -14.26 -0.99
C ALA A 51 8.78 -15.55 -0.25
N ALA A 52 9.09 -15.47 1.04
CA ALA A 52 9.34 -16.64 1.89
C ALA A 52 8.11 -17.56 2.02
N HIS A 53 6.91 -17.04 1.73
CA HIS A 53 5.63 -17.75 1.85
C HIS A 53 4.96 -18.02 0.50
N GLY A 54 5.70 -18.00 -0.62
CA GLY A 54 5.18 -18.46 -1.91
C GLY A 54 4.67 -17.36 -2.84
N PHE A 55 4.74 -16.09 -2.44
CA PHE A 55 4.23 -14.97 -3.25
C PHE A 55 5.31 -14.31 -4.10
N LEU A 56 4.94 -13.83 -5.28
CA LEU A 56 5.76 -12.87 -6.02
C LEU A 56 5.42 -11.45 -5.56
N ALA A 57 6.28 -10.86 -4.77
CA ALA A 57 6.06 -9.55 -4.20
C ALA A 57 6.81 -8.45 -4.96
N PHE A 58 6.11 -7.35 -5.27
CA PHE A 58 6.65 -6.20 -5.99
C PHE A 58 6.51 -4.91 -5.16
N PRO A 59 7.56 -4.45 -4.47
CA PRO A 59 7.56 -3.11 -3.89
C PRO A 59 7.66 -2.05 -4.99
N LEU A 60 6.59 -1.27 -5.16
CA LEU A 60 6.54 -0.16 -6.12
C LEU A 60 6.98 1.14 -5.45
N GLY A 61 8.01 1.78 -6.01
CA GLY A 61 8.37 3.16 -5.65
C GLY A 61 7.53 4.17 -6.43
N TYR A 62 6.80 5.04 -5.73
CA TYR A 62 5.94 6.04 -6.37
C TYR A 62 6.28 7.49 -6.02
N SER A 63 7.05 7.74 -4.95
CA SER A 63 7.45 9.10 -4.59
C SER A 63 8.26 9.78 -5.69
N VAL A 64 7.97 11.04 -5.97
CA VAL A 64 8.68 11.85 -6.96
C VAL A 64 10.03 12.29 -6.39
N GLY A 65 11.11 12.04 -7.12
CA GLY A 65 12.47 12.46 -6.73
C GLY A 65 13.06 11.74 -5.51
N GLY A 66 12.48 10.61 -5.10
CA GLY A 66 13.04 9.76 -4.04
C GLY A 66 14.31 9.02 -4.48
N ASN A 67 15.24 8.81 -3.55
CA ASN A 67 16.47 8.05 -3.76
C ASN A 67 16.92 7.39 -2.43
N ALA A 68 18.09 6.74 -2.43
CA ALA A 68 18.64 6.05 -1.26
C ALA A 68 18.82 6.93 0.00
N TRP A 69 18.87 8.24 -0.18
CA TRP A 69 19.13 9.23 0.88
C TRP A 69 17.91 10.06 1.25
N ASN A 70 16.80 9.94 0.51
CA ASN A 70 15.63 10.78 0.71
C ASN A 70 14.35 10.12 0.17
N ALA A 71 13.26 10.19 0.93
CA ALA A 71 11.97 9.56 0.62
C ALA A 71 11.28 10.11 -0.65
N GLY A 72 11.66 11.31 -1.09
CA GLY A 72 11.01 12.03 -2.20
C GLY A 72 9.76 12.77 -1.77
N GLN A 73 8.89 13.06 -2.74
CA GLN A 73 7.64 13.79 -2.55
C GLN A 73 6.44 12.92 -2.88
N ILE A 74 5.38 13.08 -2.10
CA ILE A 74 4.02 12.65 -2.41
C ILE A 74 3.22 13.92 -2.74
N ILE A 75 3.53 14.52 -3.88
CA ILE A 75 2.89 15.73 -4.39
C ILE A 75 2.56 15.48 -5.85
N GLU A 76 1.30 15.67 -6.22
CA GLU A 76 0.79 15.45 -7.59
C GLU A 76 1.17 14.07 -8.19
N VAL A 77 1.33 13.04 -7.35
CA VAL A 77 1.78 11.71 -7.78
C VAL A 77 0.74 11.07 -8.69
N PRO A 78 1.09 10.68 -9.94
CA PRO A 78 0.15 10.11 -10.89
C PRO A 78 -0.21 8.66 -10.55
N LEU A 79 -1.43 8.46 -10.06
CA LEU A 79 -1.98 7.15 -9.73
C LEU A 79 -2.10 6.23 -10.98
N ASP A 80 -2.21 6.80 -12.18
CA ASP A 80 -2.19 6.05 -13.44
C ASP A 80 -0.95 5.16 -13.58
N ARG A 81 0.21 5.59 -13.06
CA ARG A 81 1.44 4.80 -13.04
C ARG A 81 1.30 3.51 -12.24
N THR A 82 0.49 3.51 -11.20
CA THR A 82 0.22 2.30 -10.40
C THR A 82 -0.62 1.31 -11.18
N ILE A 83 -1.57 1.77 -12.01
CA ILE A 83 -2.35 0.88 -12.90
C ILE A 83 -1.44 0.26 -13.97
N GLU A 84 -0.55 1.06 -14.54
CA GLU A 84 0.45 0.56 -15.49
C GLU A 84 1.36 -0.49 -14.84
N ALA A 85 1.77 -0.26 -13.60
CA ALA A 85 2.57 -1.19 -12.81
C ALA A 85 1.81 -2.50 -12.50
N LEU A 86 0.52 -2.40 -12.13
CA LEU A 86 -0.37 -3.55 -11.92
C LEU A 86 -0.50 -4.37 -13.19
N ARG A 87 -0.71 -3.71 -14.33
CA ARG A 87 -0.75 -4.37 -15.65
C ARG A 87 0.57 -5.05 -15.96
N ALA A 88 1.71 -4.39 -15.73
CA ALA A 88 3.02 -4.97 -15.98
C ALA A 88 3.30 -6.18 -15.08
N LEU A 89 2.94 -6.12 -13.80
CA LEU A 89 3.08 -7.24 -12.88
C LEU A 89 2.20 -8.42 -13.32
N ARG A 90 0.95 -8.18 -13.72
CA ARG A 90 0.03 -9.23 -14.18
C ARG A 90 0.51 -9.95 -15.45
N HIS A 91 1.24 -9.26 -16.33
CA HIS A 91 1.83 -9.85 -17.54
C HIS A 91 3.26 -10.39 -17.32
N PHE A 92 3.79 -10.28 -16.11
CA PHE A 92 5.13 -10.77 -15.83
C PHE A 92 5.15 -12.29 -15.80
N ALA A 93 6.14 -12.92 -16.45
CA ALA A 93 6.17 -14.36 -16.68
C ALA A 93 6.10 -15.23 -15.41
N PHE A 94 6.50 -14.67 -14.25
CA PHE A 94 6.46 -15.37 -12.96
C PHE A 94 5.19 -15.08 -12.16
N SER A 95 4.33 -14.18 -12.61
CA SER A 95 3.07 -13.84 -11.96
C SER A 95 1.96 -14.78 -12.40
N GLY A 96 1.21 -15.28 -11.44
CA GLY A 96 -0.07 -15.93 -11.66
C GLY A 96 -1.17 -14.93 -11.98
N PRO A 97 -2.40 -15.43 -12.23
CA PRO A 97 -3.55 -14.60 -12.59
C PRO A 97 -4.01 -13.72 -11.43
N ASN A 98 -3.84 -14.21 -10.19
CA ASN A 98 -4.31 -13.56 -8.96
C ASN A 98 -3.26 -12.58 -8.43
N LEU A 99 -3.68 -11.33 -8.23
CA LEU A 99 -2.82 -10.24 -7.77
C LEU A 99 -3.50 -9.46 -6.65
N GLY A 100 -2.81 -9.32 -5.51
CA GLY A 100 -3.21 -8.44 -4.41
C GLY A 100 -2.49 -7.10 -4.42
N LEU A 101 -3.10 -6.09 -3.80
CA LEU A 101 -2.49 -4.79 -3.53
C LEU A 101 -2.38 -4.56 -2.03
N HIS A 102 -1.19 -4.20 -1.56
CA HIS A 102 -0.91 -3.92 -0.16
C HIS A 102 -0.31 -2.53 0.01
N GLY A 103 -0.68 -1.83 1.07
CA GLY A 103 0.06 -0.66 1.53
C GLY A 103 -0.04 -0.43 3.03
N ALA A 104 0.91 0.35 3.55
CA ALA A 104 0.91 0.85 4.91
C ALA A 104 0.98 2.38 4.91
N SER A 105 0.32 3.04 5.86
CA SER A 105 0.35 4.51 5.97
C SER A 105 -0.06 5.20 4.65
N ARG A 106 0.74 6.11 4.09
CA ARG A 106 0.48 6.73 2.76
C ARG A 106 0.34 5.71 1.63
N GLY A 107 0.97 4.54 1.75
CA GLY A 107 0.77 3.43 0.84
C GLY A 107 -0.59 2.78 0.98
N ALA A 108 -1.16 2.75 2.19
CA ALA A 108 -2.52 2.27 2.43
C ALA A 108 -3.56 3.26 1.87
N GLU A 109 -3.34 4.57 2.06
CA GLU A 109 -4.10 5.62 1.38
C GLU A 109 -4.13 5.38 -0.14
N HIS A 110 -2.94 5.23 -0.73
CA HIS A 110 -2.76 4.99 -2.16
C HIS A 110 -3.50 3.71 -2.60
N ALA A 111 -3.32 2.59 -1.90
CA ALA A 111 -3.97 1.31 -2.22
C ALA A 111 -5.50 1.43 -2.26
N LEU A 112 -6.09 2.07 -1.25
CA LEU A 112 -7.54 2.29 -1.19
C LEU A 112 -8.00 3.27 -2.27
N LEU A 113 -7.27 4.37 -2.48
CA LEU A 113 -7.65 5.42 -3.42
C LEU A 113 -7.61 4.94 -4.88
N VAL A 114 -6.51 4.32 -5.31
CA VAL A 114 -6.39 3.83 -6.70
C VAL A 114 -7.45 2.76 -6.99
N THR A 115 -7.71 1.87 -6.04
CA THR A 115 -8.74 0.83 -6.19
C THR A 115 -10.14 1.42 -6.26
N ALA A 116 -10.45 2.41 -5.40
CA ALA A 116 -11.74 3.10 -5.42
C ALA A 116 -11.99 3.83 -6.74
N LEU A 117 -10.97 4.49 -7.30
CA LEU A 117 -11.06 5.19 -8.58
C LEU A 117 -11.22 4.21 -9.76
N MET A 118 -10.46 3.12 -9.77
CA MET A 118 -10.63 2.05 -10.76
C MET A 118 -12.05 1.45 -10.71
N ALA A 119 -12.57 1.17 -9.51
CA ALA A 119 -13.93 0.66 -9.33
C ALA A 119 -15.00 1.68 -9.76
N GLN A 120 -14.80 2.96 -9.44
CA GLN A 120 -15.70 4.04 -9.84
C GLN A 120 -15.82 4.16 -11.37
N GLU A 121 -14.72 3.98 -12.09
CA GLU A 121 -14.69 4.02 -13.55
C GLU A 121 -15.07 2.68 -14.21
N GLY A 122 -15.39 1.65 -13.43
CA GLY A 122 -15.71 0.31 -13.96
C GLY A 122 -14.55 -0.30 -14.76
N MET A 123 -13.31 0.00 -14.38
CA MET A 123 -12.13 -0.50 -15.08
C MET A 123 -11.98 -2.01 -14.90
N GLU A 124 -11.40 -2.67 -15.90
CA GLU A 124 -10.92 -4.04 -15.74
C GLU A 124 -9.57 -4.07 -15.01
N GLY A 125 -9.22 -5.25 -14.45
CA GLY A 125 -7.89 -5.49 -13.89
C GLY A 125 -7.67 -4.94 -12.49
N LEU A 126 -8.75 -4.69 -11.72
CA LEU A 126 -8.66 -4.46 -10.27
C LEU A 126 -7.86 -5.58 -9.58
N PRO A 127 -7.19 -5.30 -8.45
CA PRO A 127 -6.59 -6.36 -7.64
C PRO A 127 -7.68 -7.31 -7.12
N GLU A 128 -7.35 -8.59 -6.97
CA GLU A 128 -8.28 -9.61 -6.44
C GLU A 128 -8.51 -9.45 -4.94
N CYS A 129 -7.62 -8.72 -4.25
CA CYS A 129 -7.82 -8.31 -2.86
C CYS A 129 -6.97 -7.07 -2.53
N VAL A 130 -7.41 -6.29 -1.55
CA VAL A 130 -6.66 -5.12 -1.05
C VAL A 130 -6.43 -5.24 0.46
N ALA A 131 -5.19 -5.03 0.89
CA ALA A 131 -4.81 -5.00 2.30
C ALA A 131 -4.17 -3.66 2.69
N ALA A 132 -4.73 -3.00 3.70
CA ALA A 132 -4.30 -1.68 4.17
C ALA A 132 -3.97 -1.72 5.67
N HIS A 133 -2.74 -1.34 6.02
CA HIS A 133 -2.33 -1.15 7.41
C HIS A 133 -2.22 0.34 7.75
N ALA A 134 -2.80 0.72 8.88
CA ALA A 134 -2.99 2.09 9.31
C ALA A 134 -3.42 3.00 8.12
N PRO A 135 -4.59 2.79 7.49
CA PRO A 135 -5.06 3.68 6.43
C PRO A 135 -5.69 4.97 6.97
N PRO A 136 -5.58 6.09 6.25
CA PRO A 136 -6.48 7.21 6.47
C PRO A 136 -7.81 6.93 5.75
N ASP A 137 -8.90 7.50 6.24
CA ASP A 137 -10.22 7.34 5.63
C ASP A 137 -10.54 8.42 4.57
N VAL A 138 -9.62 9.36 4.39
CA VAL A 138 -9.69 10.50 3.50
C VAL A 138 -8.38 10.66 2.73
N ILE A 139 -8.44 11.39 1.62
CA ILE A 139 -7.24 11.84 0.90
C ILE A 139 -6.46 12.80 1.80
N CYS A 140 -5.16 12.55 1.98
CA CYS A 140 -4.25 13.38 2.74
C CYS A 140 -3.61 14.46 1.84
N GLY A 141 -3.17 15.55 2.47
CA GLY A 141 -2.35 16.57 1.81
C GLY A 141 -1.02 16.02 1.30
N GLY A 142 -0.38 16.80 0.42
CA GLY A 142 0.93 16.50 -0.13
C GLY A 142 2.00 16.34 0.95
N PHE A 143 3.06 15.58 0.68
CA PHE A 143 4.17 15.40 1.62
C PHE A 143 5.51 15.56 0.90
N ASP A 144 6.47 16.27 1.50
CA ASP A 144 7.82 16.41 0.96
C ASP A 144 8.86 15.95 1.99
N GLY A 145 9.38 14.74 1.79
CA GLY A 145 10.38 14.15 2.68
C GLY A 145 11.71 14.92 2.71
N ARG A 146 12.00 15.78 1.72
CA ARG A 146 13.25 16.55 1.67
C ARG A 146 13.29 17.62 2.75
N VAL A 147 12.12 18.19 3.06
CA VAL A 147 11.95 19.32 3.97
C VAL A 147 11.23 18.92 5.26
N PHE A 148 10.78 17.67 5.39
CA PHE A 148 10.20 17.17 6.64
C PHE A 148 11.21 17.24 7.78
N ARG A 149 10.84 17.91 8.86
CA ARG A 149 11.62 18.04 10.10
C ARG A 149 10.68 17.83 11.29
N ASP A 150 11.23 17.47 12.44
CA ASP A 150 10.43 17.35 13.66
C ASP A 150 10.08 18.74 14.22
N SER A 151 8.97 18.83 14.95
CA SER A 151 8.54 20.09 15.56
C SER A 151 9.60 20.59 16.54
N GLY A 152 10.16 21.77 16.25
CA GLY A 152 11.20 22.41 17.06
C GLY A 152 12.59 22.38 16.41
N ASP A 153 12.77 21.60 15.36
CA ASP A 153 14.04 21.57 14.62
C ASP A 153 14.22 22.81 13.72
N PRO A 154 15.47 23.28 13.51
CA PRO A 154 15.76 24.33 12.54
C PRO A 154 15.23 23.99 11.14
N GLY A 155 14.43 24.89 10.58
CA GLY A 155 13.82 24.71 9.27
C GLY A 155 12.53 23.89 9.27
N TRP A 156 11.98 23.55 10.44
CA TRP A 156 10.63 23.01 10.56
C TRP A 156 9.60 23.94 9.90
N GLN A 157 8.67 23.34 9.18
CA GLN A 157 7.55 24.01 8.53
C GLN A 157 6.27 23.30 8.95
N ALA A 158 5.22 24.09 9.22
CA ALA A 158 3.89 23.53 9.40
C ALA A 158 3.47 22.81 8.11
N TRP A 159 2.82 21.66 8.26
CA TRP A 159 2.37 20.88 7.11
C TRP A 159 1.25 21.61 6.36
N ASP A 160 1.45 21.84 5.06
CA ASP A 160 0.41 22.36 4.17
C ASP A 160 -0.58 21.24 3.78
N GLY A 161 -1.64 21.13 4.57
CA GLY A 161 -2.71 20.16 4.33
C GLY A 161 -3.54 20.42 3.06
N ALA A 162 -3.39 21.57 2.39
CA ALA A 162 -4.13 21.88 1.16
C ALA A 162 -3.41 21.39 -0.11
N GLN A 163 -2.10 21.14 -0.02
CA GLN A 163 -1.30 20.66 -1.14
C GLN A 163 -1.85 19.32 -1.67
N ARG A 164 -1.92 19.17 -3.00
CA ARG A 164 -2.41 17.94 -3.63
C ARG A 164 -1.35 16.85 -3.59
N ALA A 165 -1.72 15.69 -3.07
CA ALA A 165 -0.84 14.52 -3.01
C ALA A 165 -0.85 13.70 -4.29
N TRP A 166 -2.00 13.59 -4.95
CA TRP A 166 -2.27 12.62 -6.00
C TRP A 166 -2.91 13.30 -7.21
N SER A 167 -2.58 12.79 -8.39
CA SER A 167 -3.27 13.09 -9.65
C SER A 167 -3.87 11.81 -10.25
N TRP A 168 -4.98 11.96 -10.96
CA TRP A 168 -5.70 10.90 -11.66
C TRP A 168 -6.14 11.42 -13.03
N ARG A 169 -5.84 10.68 -14.11
CA ARG A 169 -6.07 11.12 -15.50
C ARG A 169 -5.43 12.47 -15.80
N GLY A 170 -4.26 12.73 -15.20
CA GLY A 170 -3.53 13.98 -15.36
C GLY A 170 -4.14 15.19 -14.65
N SER A 171 -5.11 15.01 -13.75
CA SER A 171 -5.72 16.09 -12.97
C SER A 171 -5.80 15.75 -11.48
N SER A 172 -5.72 16.78 -10.64
CA SER A 172 -5.86 16.71 -9.18
C SER A 172 -7.09 17.44 -8.66
N GLU A 173 -7.93 17.97 -9.57
CA GLU A 173 -9.12 18.74 -9.20
C GLU A 173 -10.13 17.92 -8.39
N GLY A 174 -10.27 16.62 -8.72
CA GLY A 174 -11.15 15.70 -7.99
C GLY A 174 -10.54 15.06 -6.74
N LEU A 175 -9.26 15.33 -6.45
CA LEU A 175 -8.49 14.66 -5.39
C LEU A 175 -8.11 15.63 -4.28
N LEU A 176 -9.11 16.31 -3.74
CA LEU A 176 -8.92 17.29 -2.67
C LEU A 176 -8.56 16.58 -1.35
N PRO A 177 -7.59 17.08 -0.56
CA PRO A 177 -7.39 16.63 0.80
C PRO A 177 -8.69 16.71 1.61
N THR A 178 -8.84 15.81 2.58
CA THR A 178 -10.05 15.57 3.39
C THR A 178 -11.24 14.94 2.65
N THR A 179 -11.16 14.74 1.33
CA THR A 179 -12.19 13.99 0.58
C THR A 179 -12.20 12.54 1.05
N PRO A 180 -13.34 11.97 1.47
CA PRO A 180 -13.42 10.56 1.84
C PRO A 180 -13.06 9.63 0.68
N ILE A 181 -12.25 8.61 0.94
CA ILE A 181 -11.86 7.61 -0.08
C ILE A 181 -13.00 6.62 -0.28
N GLY A 182 -13.72 6.64 -1.40
CA GLY A 182 -14.93 5.82 -1.64
C GLY A 182 -14.69 4.32 -1.91
N ILE A 183 -13.91 3.64 -1.07
CA ILE A 183 -13.52 2.23 -1.25
C ILE A 183 -14.69 1.24 -1.17
N GLU A 184 -15.86 1.63 -0.66
CA GLU A 184 -17.09 0.83 -0.69
C GLU A 184 -17.55 0.43 -2.11
N ARG A 185 -17.03 1.10 -3.14
CA ARG A 185 -17.23 0.77 -4.55
C ARG A 185 -16.53 -0.52 -4.97
N TYR A 186 -15.48 -0.93 -4.25
CA TYR A 186 -14.76 -2.16 -4.53
C TYR A 186 -15.50 -3.36 -3.94
N ASP A 187 -15.80 -4.34 -4.79
CA ASP A 187 -16.53 -5.56 -4.40
C ASP A 187 -15.62 -6.66 -3.82
N GLY A 188 -14.30 -6.55 -4.00
CA GLY A 188 -13.36 -7.60 -3.63
C GLY A 188 -13.02 -7.63 -2.12
N PRO A 189 -12.35 -8.72 -1.67
CA PRO A 189 -11.87 -8.87 -0.30
C PRO A 189 -11.00 -7.69 0.17
N LEU A 190 -11.31 -7.19 1.36
CA LEU A 190 -10.59 -6.12 2.04
C LEU A 190 -10.05 -6.60 3.38
N PHE A 191 -8.77 -6.34 3.63
CA PHE A 191 -8.12 -6.48 4.93
C PHE A 191 -7.69 -5.11 5.44
N LEU A 192 -8.20 -4.69 6.61
CA LEU A 192 -7.83 -3.44 7.26
C LEU A 192 -7.18 -3.78 8.61
N SER A 193 -6.09 -3.09 8.94
CA SER A 193 -5.47 -3.24 10.26
C SER A 193 -5.00 -1.89 10.80
N HIS A 194 -5.00 -1.73 12.13
CA HIS A 194 -4.62 -0.47 12.76
C HIS A 194 -4.23 -0.67 14.24
N GLY A 195 -3.17 0.00 14.70
CA GLY A 195 -2.85 0.10 16.12
C GLY A 195 -3.83 0.99 16.88
N THR A 196 -4.33 0.57 18.05
CA THR A 196 -5.33 1.35 18.80
C THR A 196 -4.75 2.58 19.50
N ALA A 197 -3.43 2.63 19.68
CA ALA A 197 -2.67 3.74 20.26
C ALA A 197 -1.90 4.55 19.21
N ASP A 198 -2.23 4.41 17.91
CA ASP A 198 -1.63 5.20 16.85
C ASP A 198 -1.88 6.71 17.05
N THR A 199 -0.79 7.44 17.25
CA THR A 199 -0.77 8.89 17.49
C THR A 199 -0.52 9.69 16.21
N LEU A 200 -0.06 9.04 15.13
CA LEU A 200 0.09 9.68 13.85
C LEU A 200 -1.26 9.74 13.16
N TRP A 201 -1.89 8.58 12.97
CA TRP A 201 -3.21 8.44 12.37
C TRP A 201 -4.14 7.78 13.37
N SER A 202 -5.20 8.50 13.77
CA SER A 202 -6.12 7.95 14.75
C SER A 202 -6.79 6.68 14.21
N VAL A 203 -6.82 5.61 15.01
CA VAL A 203 -7.59 4.37 14.75
C VAL A 203 -9.05 4.63 14.36
N ASN A 204 -9.61 5.77 14.76
CA ASN A 204 -10.95 6.20 14.36
C ASN A 204 -11.10 6.35 12.83
N MET A 205 -10.02 6.59 12.08
CA MET A 205 -10.02 6.56 10.62
C MET A 205 -10.44 5.17 10.10
N THR A 206 -9.82 4.09 10.59
CA THR A 206 -10.22 2.72 10.22
C THR A 206 -11.60 2.34 10.75
N ARG A 207 -11.99 2.79 11.95
CA ARG A 207 -13.37 2.57 12.45
C ARG A 207 -14.42 3.21 11.53
N ARG A 208 -14.17 4.41 11.00
CA ARG A 208 -15.06 5.06 10.04
C ARG A 208 -15.10 4.33 8.69
N LEU A 209 -13.95 3.84 8.20
CA LEU A 209 -13.90 2.98 7.02
C LEU A 209 -14.72 1.71 7.21
N GLU A 210 -14.52 0.99 8.31
CA GLU A 210 -15.27 -0.23 8.64
C GLU A 210 -16.77 0.04 8.71
N ALA A 211 -17.18 1.09 9.43
CA ALA A 211 -18.59 1.46 9.54
C ALA A 211 -19.22 1.76 8.18
N ARG A 212 -18.54 2.55 7.33
CA ARG A 212 -19.04 2.87 5.98
C ARG A 212 -19.10 1.64 5.09
N LEU A 213 -18.08 0.78 5.11
CA LEU A 213 -18.06 -0.48 4.36
C LEU A 213 -19.26 -1.37 4.74
N LYS A 214 -19.53 -1.53 6.04
CA LYS A 214 -20.68 -2.29 6.54
C LYS A 214 -22.02 -1.68 6.13
N GLN A 215 -22.15 -0.35 6.14
CA GLN A 215 -23.36 0.35 5.67
C GLN A 215 -23.67 0.08 4.19
N TYR A 216 -22.64 -0.15 3.37
CA TYR A 216 -22.75 -0.52 1.96
C TYR A 216 -22.79 -2.04 1.73
N GLY A 217 -23.01 -2.84 2.77
CA GLY A 217 -23.13 -4.30 2.67
C GLY A 217 -21.82 -5.04 2.41
N ARG A 218 -20.67 -4.41 2.63
CA ARG A 218 -19.34 -5.04 2.53
C ARG A 218 -18.97 -5.76 3.82
N THR A 219 -18.07 -6.72 3.71
CA THR A 219 -17.56 -7.54 4.83
C THR A 219 -16.03 -7.47 4.92
N PRO A 220 -15.45 -6.31 5.30
CA PRO A 220 -13.99 -6.23 5.47
C PRO A 220 -13.52 -7.09 6.64
N GLU A 221 -12.37 -7.71 6.49
CA GLU A 221 -11.61 -8.30 7.60
C GLU A 221 -10.87 -7.16 8.30
N VAL A 222 -11.19 -6.88 9.57
CA VAL A 222 -10.63 -5.74 10.32
C VAL A 222 -9.91 -6.22 11.57
N VAL A 223 -8.66 -5.82 11.73
CA VAL A 223 -7.79 -6.18 12.86
C VAL A 223 -7.38 -4.92 13.62
N TYR A 224 -7.85 -4.79 14.86
CA TYR A 224 -7.36 -3.76 15.78
C TYR A 224 -6.26 -4.35 16.66
N LEU A 225 -5.07 -3.77 16.58
CA LEU A 225 -3.90 -4.19 17.33
C LEU A 225 -3.84 -3.38 18.63
N GLU A 226 -4.27 -3.97 19.73
CA GLU A 226 -4.48 -3.26 21.00
C GLU A 226 -3.16 -2.75 21.59
N GLY A 227 -3.11 -1.46 21.95
CA GLY A 227 -1.93 -0.81 22.52
C GLY A 227 -0.85 -0.43 21.51
N GLU A 228 -0.96 -0.87 20.25
CA GLU A 228 0.04 -0.60 19.22
C GLU A 228 -0.07 0.80 18.62
N GLY A 229 1.07 1.36 18.24
CA GLY A 229 1.18 2.65 17.57
C GLY A 229 1.11 2.55 16.03
N HIS A 230 1.57 3.60 15.35
CA HIS A 230 1.70 3.62 13.88
C HIS A 230 2.72 2.61 13.38
N ILE A 231 3.82 2.49 14.12
CA ILE A 231 4.83 1.45 13.92
C ILE A 231 4.59 0.42 15.02
N LEU A 232 4.39 -0.83 14.59
CA LEU A 232 4.15 -1.96 15.48
C LEU A 232 5.45 -2.35 16.20
N ASN A 233 5.33 -2.85 17.44
CA ASN A 233 6.45 -3.57 18.04
C ASN A 233 6.64 -4.95 17.39
N ASP A 234 7.76 -5.61 17.72
CA ASP A 234 8.15 -6.88 17.08
C ASP A 234 7.10 -7.99 17.24
N GLU A 235 6.46 -8.12 18.40
CA GLU A 235 5.48 -9.19 18.64
C GLU A 235 4.19 -8.94 17.85
N ALA A 236 3.68 -7.71 17.92
CA ALA A 236 2.49 -7.31 17.17
C ALA A 236 2.72 -7.34 15.65
N GLU A 237 3.93 -6.99 15.19
CA GLU A 237 4.28 -7.07 13.78
C GLU A 237 4.28 -8.53 13.30
N ASN A 238 4.78 -9.47 14.09
CA ASN A 238 4.74 -10.90 13.75
C ASN A 238 3.30 -11.44 13.68
N ASP A 239 2.45 -11.11 14.66
CA ASP A 239 1.03 -11.49 14.64
C ASP A 239 0.30 -10.87 13.44
N TRP A 240 0.51 -9.57 13.20
CA TRP A 240 -0.05 -8.87 12.05
C TRP A 240 0.40 -9.50 10.73
N HIS A 241 1.67 -9.83 10.59
CA HIS A 241 2.21 -10.46 9.38
C HIS A 241 1.58 -11.85 9.14
N GLY A 242 1.40 -12.65 10.20
CA GLY A 242 0.71 -13.93 10.13
C GLY A 242 -0.74 -13.79 9.61
N ARG A 243 -1.47 -12.80 10.10
CA ARG A 243 -2.85 -12.48 9.63
C ARG A 243 -2.86 -12.02 8.18
N LEU A 244 -1.94 -11.14 7.81
CA LEU A 244 -1.80 -10.64 6.44
C LEU A 244 -1.50 -11.77 5.45
N LEU A 245 -0.58 -12.67 5.80
CA LEU A 245 -0.28 -13.86 5.00
C LEU A 245 -1.49 -14.78 4.86
N HIS A 246 -2.22 -15.01 5.95
CA HIS A 246 -3.43 -15.83 5.92
C HIS A 246 -4.48 -15.22 4.98
N PHE A 247 -4.69 -13.91 5.04
CA PHE A 247 -5.57 -13.19 4.12
C PHE A 247 -5.16 -13.40 2.67
N PHE A 248 -3.90 -13.13 2.32
CA PHE A 248 -3.42 -13.29 0.94
C PHE A 248 -3.44 -14.73 0.45
N ALA A 249 -3.14 -15.71 1.31
CA ALA A 249 -3.22 -17.11 0.92
C ALA A 249 -4.67 -17.49 0.58
N ARG A 250 -5.63 -17.07 1.41
CA ARG A 250 -7.06 -17.34 1.19
C ARG A 250 -7.61 -16.67 -0.08
N THR A 251 -7.11 -15.49 -0.46
CA THR A 251 -7.64 -14.72 -1.58
C THR A 251 -6.90 -14.94 -2.90
N LEU A 252 -5.62 -15.32 -2.86
CA LEU A 252 -4.78 -15.39 -4.06
C LEU A 252 -4.29 -16.80 -4.40
N MET A 253 -4.21 -17.71 -3.42
CA MET A 253 -3.76 -19.10 -3.64
C MET A 253 -4.91 -20.11 -3.80
N ALA A 254 -6.15 -19.66 -3.61
CA ALA A 254 -7.35 -20.47 -3.79
C ALA A 254 -7.66 -20.75 -5.26
#